data_AF-A0A952C7L1-F1
#
_entry.id   AF-A0A952C7L1-F1
#
_cell.length_a   1.000
_cell.length_b   1.000
_cell.length_c   1.000
_cell.angle_alpha   90.00
_cell.angle_beta   90.00
_cell.angle_gamma   90.00
#
_symmetry.space_group_name_H-M   'P 1'
#
loop_
_entity.id
_entity.type
_entity.pdbx_description
1 polymer ?
#
loop_
_entity_poly.entity_id
_entity_poly.type
_entity_poly.pdbx_seq_one_letter_code
_entity_poly.pdbx_strand_id
1 'polypeptide(L)'
;MTHDTDIEKELRALSPTIADIEKRDIFSVPEGYFNDFPLGILAQIKLQEPEMDKPALEEISELSPVLAALKGKNVFEVPGGYFQAFLEKLADKRKQETEGAVIVDINRGRKRVWRNYAVAAAVLGIVGIAALFFLVNNSGRENFAADIKSKEIHLVEEQLVKIDDAALETYLSGIPEFSDWDAEVDDGYPSVFLKLDDNNIHDLFLDISDNTLEAYEKDMAGAASL
;
A
#
# COMPACT_ATOMS: atom_id res chain seq x y z
N MET A 1 52.64 5.39 4.12
CA MET A 1 51.30 5.22 4.70
C MET A 1 51.46 5.26 6.20
N THR A 2 51.05 6.34 6.84
CA THR A 2 51.09 6.48 8.30
C THR A 2 49.77 5.95 8.84
N HIS A 3 49.83 4.91 9.66
CA HIS A 3 48.69 4.33 10.33
C HIS A 3 48.16 5.35 11.36
N ASP A 4 46.88 5.68 11.29
CA ASP A 4 46.25 6.44 12.36
C ASP A 4 46.08 5.49 13.56
N THR A 5 46.97 5.65 14.53
CA THR A 5 47.09 4.77 15.69
C THR A 5 45.83 4.67 16.53
N ASP A 6 44.91 5.62 16.38
CA ASP A 6 43.64 5.62 17.11
C ASP A 6 42.58 4.76 16.42
N ILE A 7 42.52 4.80 15.09
CA ILE A 7 41.61 3.95 14.29
C ILE A 7 41.93 2.46 14.48
N GLU A 8 43.20 2.08 14.52
CA GLU A 8 43.58 0.67 14.71
C GLU A 8 43.22 0.12 16.09
N LYS A 9 43.30 0.96 17.14
CA LYS A 9 42.90 0.58 18.50
C LYS A 9 41.39 0.40 18.58
N GLU A 10 40.62 1.32 18.01
CA GLU A 10 39.16 1.23 17.94
C GLU A 10 38.71 0.00 17.15
N LEU A 11 39.30 -0.24 15.98
CA LEU A 11 39.00 -1.41 15.16
C LEU A 11 39.36 -2.72 15.87
N ARG A 12 40.50 -2.79 16.55
CA ARG A 12 40.90 -3.99 17.31
C ARG A 12 39.97 -4.26 18.50
N ALA A 13 39.43 -3.20 19.11
CA ALA A 13 38.43 -3.32 20.18
C ALA A 13 37.06 -3.81 19.67
N LEU A 14 36.67 -3.41 18.46
CA LEU A 14 35.40 -3.82 17.84
C LEU A 14 35.48 -5.21 17.19
N SER A 15 36.56 -5.50 16.47
CA SER A 15 36.78 -6.76 15.77
C SER A 15 38.27 -7.07 15.58
N PRO A 16 38.87 -7.93 16.41
CA PRO A 16 40.27 -8.32 16.24
C PRO A 16 40.50 -9.08 14.92
N THR A 17 39.50 -9.82 14.44
CA THR A 17 39.56 -10.54 13.17
C THR A 17 39.66 -9.62 11.95
N ILE A 18 38.98 -8.46 11.99
CA ILE A 18 39.04 -7.49 10.88
C ILE A 18 40.31 -6.63 10.99
N ALA A 19 40.73 -6.30 12.21
CA ALA A 19 41.96 -5.52 12.44
C ALA A 19 43.23 -6.24 11.97
N ASP A 20 43.24 -7.58 11.99
CA ASP A 20 44.37 -8.38 11.49
C ASP A 20 44.31 -8.62 9.95
N ILE A 21 43.27 -8.13 9.25
CA ILE A 21 43.22 -8.19 7.78
C ILE A 21 44.11 -7.09 7.21
N GLU A 22 45.11 -7.48 6.42
CA GLU A 22 45.94 -6.53 5.70
C GLU A 22 45.09 -5.70 4.73
N LYS A 23 45.27 -4.37 4.77
CA LYS A 23 44.68 -3.43 3.80
C LYS A 23 45.28 -3.68 2.41
N ARG A 24 44.72 -4.65 1.70
CA ARG A 24 45.03 -4.95 0.30
C ARG A 24 43.87 -4.47 -0.57
N ASP A 25 44.18 -3.78 -1.66
CA ASP A 25 43.19 -3.48 -2.69
C ASP A 25 42.81 -4.77 -3.42
N ILE A 26 41.73 -5.40 -2.97
CA ILE A 26 41.14 -6.59 -3.60
C ILE A 26 40.30 -6.24 -4.83
N PHE A 27 40.04 -4.95 -5.06
CA PHE A 27 39.29 -4.44 -6.20
C PHE A 27 40.24 -3.85 -7.23
N SER A 28 40.99 -4.72 -7.90
CA SER A 28 41.82 -4.34 -9.04
C SER A 28 41.33 -5.09 -10.27
N VAL A 29 41.15 -4.36 -11.38
CA VAL A 29 40.86 -4.99 -12.67
C VAL A 29 42.16 -5.53 -13.27
N PRO A 30 42.12 -6.67 -13.97
CA PRO A 30 43.27 -7.16 -14.72
C PRO A 30 43.80 -6.11 -15.70
N GLU A 31 45.11 -6.12 -15.92
CA GLU A 31 45.73 -5.31 -16.96
C GLU A 31 45.08 -5.61 -18.33
N GLY A 32 44.69 -4.56 -19.06
CA GLY A 32 44.03 -4.69 -20.35
C GLY A 32 42.52 -4.94 -20.32
N TYR A 33 41.88 -5.11 -19.13
CA TYR A 33 40.43 -5.37 -19.03
C TYR A 33 39.58 -4.43 -19.89
N PHE A 34 39.77 -3.12 -19.74
CA PHE A 34 38.98 -2.13 -20.50
C PHE A 34 39.38 -2.01 -21.98
N ASN A 35 40.58 -2.43 -22.35
CA ASN A 35 41.01 -2.44 -23.75
C ASN A 35 40.40 -3.64 -24.51
N ASP A 36 40.31 -4.79 -23.85
CA ASP A 36 39.80 -6.02 -24.44
C ASP A 36 38.28 -6.17 -24.31
N PHE A 37 37.66 -5.49 -23.33
CA PHE A 37 36.23 -5.58 -23.05
C PHE A 37 35.33 -5.23 -24.24
N PRO A 38 35.56 -4.13 -24.99
CA PRO A 38 34.76 -3.81 -26.17
C PRO A 38 34.87 -4.88 -27.27
N LEU A 39 36.07 -5.45 -27.46
CA LEU A 39 36.31 -6.52 -28.42
C LEU A 39 35.60 -7.81 -27.99
N GLY A 40 35.59 -8.11 -26.70
CA GLY A 40 34.85 -9.23 -26.12
C GLY A 40 33.33 -9.11 -26.32
N ILE A 41 32.77 -7.91 -26.08
CA ILE A 41 31.35 -7.66 -26.34
C ILE A 41 31.03 -7.84 -27.83
N LEU A 42 31.82 -7.25 -28.73
CA LEU A 42 31.59 -7.38 -30.17
C LEU A 42 31.69 -8.82 -30.65
N ALA A 43 32.59 -9.63 -30.09
CA ALA A 43 32.68 -11.05 -30.39
C ALA A 43 31.43 -11.81 -29.94
N GLN A 44 30.89 -11.49 -28.76
CA GLN A 44 29.65 -12.09 -28.25
C GLN A 44 28.44 -11.71 -29.11
N ILE A 45 28.33 -10.45 -29.54
CA ILE A 45 27.24 -10.00 -30.42
C ILE A 45 27.30 -10.73 -31.76
N LYS A 46 28.48 -10.87 -32.37
CA LYS A 46 28.66 -11.61 -33.63
C LYS A 46 28.37 -13.10 -33.53
N LEU A 47 28.56 -13.70 -32.36
CA LEU A 47 28.15 -15.08 -32.10
C LEU A 47 26.62 -15.21 -32.03
N GLN A 48 25.91 -14.13 -31.68
CA GLN A 48 24.44 -14.07 -31.57
C GLN A 48 23.75 -13.51 -32.83
N GLU A 49 24.47 -12.82 -33.72
CA GLU A 49 23.97 -12.41 -35.05
C GLU A 49 23.22 -13.50 -35.84
N PRO A 50 23.65 -14.78 -35.90
CA PRO A 50 22.88 -15.81 -36.61
C PRO A 50 21.52 -16.11 -35.97
N GLU A 51 21.25 -15.65 -34.75
CA GLU A 51 19.94 -15.77 -34.10
C GLU A 51 19.04 -14.54 -34.34
N MET A 52 19.60 -13.41 -34.80
CA MET A 52 18.82 -12.18 -35.04
C MET A 52 18.00 -12.22 -36.34
N ASP A 53 18.37 -13.08 -37.30
CA ASP A 53 17.63 -13.28 -38.55
C ASP A 53 16.59 -14.42 -38.45
N LYS A 54 16.39 -15.01 -37.26
CA LYS A 54 15.35 -16.03 -37.06
C LYS A 54 13.96 -15.39 -37.20
N PRO A 55 12.99 -16.05 -37.84
CA PRO A 55 11.62 -15.56 -37.84
C PRO A 55 11.10 -15.49 -36.41
N ALA A 56 10.39 -14.41 -36.05
CA ALA A 56 9.87 -14.18 -34.70
C ALA A 56 9.09 -15.36 -34.10
N LEU A 57 8.46 -16.22 -34.93
CA LEU A 57 7.79 -17.44 -34.46
C LEU A 57 8.77 -18.46 -33.87
N GLU A 58 9.93 -18.62 -34.47
CA GLU A 58 10.96 -19.59 -34.10
C GLU A 58 11.66 -19.12 -32.81
N GLU A 59 12.00 -17.84 -32.73
CA GLU A 59 12.50 -17.20 -31.50
C GLU A 59 11.51 -17.36 -30.32
N ILE A 60 10.23 -17.03 -30.53
CA ILE A 60 9.20 -17.17 -29.48
C ILE A 60 9.03 -18.64 -29.08
N SER A 61 9.18 -19.59 -30.01
CA SER A 61 9.08 -21.02 -29.71
C SER A 61 10.24 -21.53 -28.85
N GLU A 62 11.46 -21.00 -29.08
CA GLU A 62 12.65 -21.30 -28.28
C GLU A 62 12.58 -20.64 -26.89
N LEU A 63 12.15 -19.38 -26.80
CA LEU A 63 12.08 -18.61 -25.55
C LEU A 63 10.89 -19.00 -24.67
N SER A 64 9.73 -19.24 -25.28
CA SER A 64 8.49 -19.51 -24.57
C SER A 64 7.55 -20.41 -25.39
N PRO A 65 7.66 -21.74 -25.23
CA PRO A 65 6.77 -22.67 -25.93
C PRO A 65 5.29 -22.45 -25.56
N VAL A 66 5.01 -21.89 -24.38
CA VAL A 66 3.65 -21.53 -23.96
C VAL A 66 3.11 -20.35 -24.78
N LEU A 67 3.89 -19.28 -24.97
CA LEU A 67 3.47 -18.13 -25.78
C LEU A 67 3.35 -18.50 -27.25
N ALA A 68 4.26 -19.32 -27.78
CA ALA A 68 4.14 -19.87 -29.13
C ALA A 68 2.83 -20.66 -29.31
N ALA A 69 2.47 -21.49 -28.32
CA ALA A 69 1.22 -22.26 -28.34
C ALA A 69 -0.05 -21.41 -28.17
N LEU A 70 0.07 -20.16 -27.72
CA LEU A 70 -1.01 -19.19 -27.58
C LEU A 70 -1.14 -18.25 -28.77
N LYS A 71 -0.18 -18.24 -29.71
CA LYS A 71 -0.24 -17.40 -30.91
C LYS A 71 -1.52 -17.73 -31.70
N GLY A 72 -2.38 -16.73 -31.88
CA GLY A 72 -3.63 -16.87 -32.61
C GLY A 72 -4.79 -17.51 -31.84
N LYS A 73 -4.62 -17.77 -30.53
CA LYS A 73 -5.75 -18.16 -29.66
C LYS A 73 -6.37 -16.92 -29.04
N ASN A 74 -7.68 -16.77 -29.21
CA ASN A 74 -8.43 -15.73 -28.54
C ASN A 74 -8.59 -16.09 -27.04
N VAL A 75 -7.96 -15.31 -26.17
CA VAL A 75 -8.01 -15.53 -24.71
C VAL A 75 -9.18 -14.78 -24.06
N PHE A 76 -9.86 -13.92 -24.81
CA PHE A 76 -10.96 -13.08 -24.35
C PHE A 76 -12.33 -13.64 -24.73
N GLU A 77 -12.49 -14.97 -24.64
CA GLU A 77 -13.78 -15.62 -24.86
C GLU A 77 -14.38 -16.09 -23.54
N VAL A 78 -15.64 -15.73 -23.31
CA VAL A 78 -16.40 -16.29 -22.20
C VAL A 78 -16.78 -17.74 -22.53
N PRO A 79 -16.70 -18.66 -21.54
CA PRO A 79 -17.18 -20.02 -21.74
C PRO A 79 -18.63 -20.05 -22.21
N GLY A 80 -18.96 -20.96 -23.12
CA GLY A 80 -20.34 -21.18 -23.56
C GLY A 80 -21.26 -21.38 -22.35
N GLY A 81 -22.39 -20.66 -22.31
CA GLY A 81 -23.31 -20.74 -21.18
C GLY A 81 -22.98 -19.81 -20.00
N TYR A 82 -21.89 -19.03 -20.03
CA TYR A 82 -21.51 -18.12 -18.95
C TYR A 82 -22.65 -17.19 -18.53
N PHE A 83 -23.27 -16.51 -19.51
CA PHE A 83 -24.35 -15.57 -19.24
C PHE A 83 -25.65 -16.28 -18.83
N GLN A 84 -25.96 -17.45 -19.37
CA GLN A 84 -27.12 -18.25 -18.95
C GLN A 84 -26.98 -18.67 -17.48
N ALA A 85 -25.84 -19.25 -17.10
CA ALA A 85 -25.57 -19.63 -15.71
C ALA A 85 -25.53 -18.41 -14.77
N PHE A 86 -25.05 -17.26 -15.25
CA PHE A 86 -25.09 -16.01 -14.50
C PHE A 86 -26.52 -15.52 -14.25
N LEU A 87 -27.38 -15.56 -15.27
CA LEU A 87 -28.80 -15.18 -15.15
C LEU A 87 -29.58 -16.13 -14.22
N GLU A 88 -29.29 -17.43 -14.25
CA GLU A 88 -29.86 -18.40 -13.32
C GLU A 88 -29.45 -18.10 -11.87
N LYS A 89 -28.16 -17.85 -11.62
CA LYS A 89 -27.66 -17.44 -10.29
C LYS A 89 -28.32 -16.15 -9.79
N LEU A 90 -28.55 -15.17 -10.66
CA LEU A 90 -29.27 -13.95 -10.29
C LEU A 90 -30.75 -14.23 -9.98
N ALA A 91 -31.39 -15.13 -10.71
CA ALA A 91 -32.78 -15.51 -10.45
C ALA A 91 -32.92 -16.22 -9.09
N ASP A 92 -31.99 -17.11 -8.75
CA ASP A 92 -31.98 -17.80 -7.45
C ASP A 92 -31.69 -16.86 -6.29
N LYS A 93 -30.78 -15.90 -6.47
CA LYS A 93 -30.50 -14.88 -5.47
C LYS A 93 -31.72 -13.98 -5.21
N ARG A 94 -32.47 -13.61 -6.25
CA ARG A 94 -33.73 -12.85 -6.09
C ARG A 94 -34.82 -13.63 -5.35
N LYS A 95 -34.95 -14.94 -5.59
CA LYS A 95 -35.94 -15.77 -4.88
C LYS A 95 -35.63 -15.85 -3.38
N GLN A 96 -34.35 -15.91 -3.00
CA GLN A 96 -33.91 -15.91 -1.60
C GLN A 96 -34.21 -14.59 -0.86
N GLU A 97 -34.39 -13.47 -1.57
CA GLU A 97 -34.70 -12.15 -0.98
C GLU A 97 -36.22 -11.87 -0.88
N THR A 98 -37.09 -12.76 -1.38
CA THR A 98 -38.55 -12.57 -1.36
C THR A 98 -39.28 -13.20 -0.17
N GLU A 99 -38.60 -13.97 0.68
CA GLU A 99 -39.15 -14.43 1.95
C GLU A 99 -38.93 -13.37 3.05
N GLY A 100 -39.77 -12.33 3.00
CA GLY A 100 -40.02 -11.42 4.11
C GLY A 100 -38.91 -10.41 4.37
N ALA A 101 -39.04 -9.21 3.78
CA ALA A 101 -38.35 -8.04 4.30
C ALA A 101 -38.64 -7.92 5.80
N VAL A 102 -37.64 -8.19 6.65
CA VAL A 102 -37.78 -8.07 8.10
C VAL A 102 -37.96 -6.58 8.40
N ILE A 103 -39.21 -6.16 8.58
CA ILE A 103 -39.55 -4.85 9.14
C ILE A 103 -39.13 -4.91 10.61
N VAL A 104 -37.95 -4.38 10.91
CA VAL A 104 -37.50 -4.22 12.29
C VAL A 104 -38.18 -2.99 12.86
N ASP A 105 -39.19 -3.21 13.72
CA ASP A 105 -39.78 -2.13 14.50
C ASP A 105 -38.72 -1.53 15.45
N ILE A 106 -38.23 -0.34 15.12
CA ILE A 106 -37.18 0.38 15.89
C ILE A 106 -37.69 0.86 17.26
N ASN A 107 -39.01 0.79 17.55
CA ASN A 107 -39.59 1.42 18.73
C ASN A 107 -39.83 0.48 19.93
N ARG A 108 -38.82 -0.29 20.35
CA ARG A 108 -38.90 -1.16 21.56
C ARG A 108 -38.22 -0.57 22.81
N GLY A 109 -38.06 0.75 22.89
CA GLY A 109 -37.08 1.35 23.81
C GLY A 109 -37.56 2.02 25.11
N ARG A 110 -38.76 2.63 25.19
CA ARG A 110 -39.08 3.51 26.35
C ARG A 110 -39.88 2.90 27.48
N LYS A 111 -40.76 1.93 27.22
CA LYS A 111 -41.71 1.43 28.24
C LYS A 111 -41.13 0.37 29.19
N ARG A 112 -39.97 -0.22 28.88
CA ARG A 112 -39.37 -1.29 29.68
C ARG A 112 -38.51 -0.75 30.83
N VAL A 113 -37.87 0.41 30.67
CA VAL A 113 -36.96 0.99 31.67
C VAL A 113 -37.67 1.65 32.86
N TRP A 114 -38.89 2.19 32.69
CA TRP A 114 -39.61 2.85 33.80
C TRP A 114 -40.04 1.86 34.90
N ARG A 115 -40.36 0.62 34.53
CA ARG A 115 -40.71 -0.43 35.51
C ARG A 115 -39.54 -0.76 36.43
N ASN A 116 -38.31 -0.75 35.91
CA ASN A 116 -37.12 -1.02 36.70
C ASN A 116 -36.86 0.12 37.72
N TYR A 117 -37.16 1.36 37.35
CA TYR A 117 -37.04 2.52 38.24
C TYR A 117 -38.09 2.52 39.37
N ALA A 118 -39.34 2.12 39.07
CA ALA A 118 -40.39 2.00 40.07
C ALA A 118 -40.08 0.93 41.13
N VAL A 119 -39.51 -0.22 40.72
CA VAL A 119 -39.06 -1.26 41.65
C VAL A 119 -37.90 -0.76 42.51
N ALA A 120 -36.92 -0.06 41.93
CA ALA A 120 -35.81 0.53 42.69
C ALA A 120 -36.32 1.52 43.76
N ALA A 121 -37.26 2.40 43.42
CA ALA A 121 -37.86 3.33 44.37
C ALA A 121 -38.61 2.61 45.51
N ALA A 122 -39.32 1.53 45.22
CA ALA A 122 -40.01 0.73 46.23
C ALA A 122 -39.01 0.04 47.17
N VAL A 123 -37.92 -0.53 46.64
CA VAL A 123 -36.86 -1.16 47.44
C VAL A 123 -36.17 -0.11 48.33
N LEU A 124 -35.83 1.06 47.80
CA LEU A 124 -35.26 2.16 48.59
C LEU A 124 -36.22 2.65 49.68
N GLY A 125 -37.52 2.71 49.40
CA GLY A 125 -38.53 3.04 50.40
C GLY A 125 -38.60 2.00 51.52
N ILE A 126 -38.66 0.72 51.19
CA ILE A 126 -38.71 -0.38 52.18
C ILE A 126 -37.42 -0.40 53.01
N VAL A 127 -36.25 -0.30 52.38
CA VAL A 127 -34.96 -0.29 53.06
C VAL A 127 -34.80 0.97 53.92
N GLY A 128 -35.21 2.14 53.43
CA GLY A 128 -35.17 3.39 54.17
C GLY A 128 -36.09 3.38 55.39
N ILE A 129 -37.32 2.87 55.26
CA ILE A 129 -38.26 2.71 56.37
C ILE A 129 -37.74 1.68 57.38
N ALA A 130 -37.18 0.56 56.92
CA ALA A 130 -36.57 -0.46 57.78
C ALA A 130 -35.35 0.07 58.54
N ALA A 131 -34.48 0.83 57.87
CA ALA A 131 -33.33 1.49 58.49
C ALA A 131 -33.75 2.56 59.49
N LEU A 132 -34.77 3.36 59.19
CA LEU A 132 -35.32 4.34 60.12
C LEU A 132 -35.96 3.67 61.33
N PHE A 133 -36.73 2.58 61.12
CA PHE A 133 -37.27 1.78 62.21
C PHE A 133 -36.15 1.15 63.06
N PHE A 134 -35.08 0.67 62.44
CA PHE A 134 -33.92 0.14 63.13
C PHE A 134 -33.16 1.23 63.91
N LEU A 135 -33.00 2.44 63.37
CA LEU A 135 -32.33 3.55 64.04
C LEU A 135 -33.16 4.12 65.20
N VAL A 136 -34.48 4.22 65.04
CA VAL A 136 -35.40 4.66 66.09
C VAL A 136 -35.51 3.61 67.20
N ASN A 137 -35.44 2.32 66.86
CA ASN A 137 -35.48 1.23 67.83
C ASN A 137 -34.11 0.88 68.44
N ASN A 138 -33.01 1.30 67.80
CA ASN A 138 -31.64 1.08 68.25
C ASN A 138 -30.97 2.44 68.48
N SER A 139 -31.26 3.06 69.63
CA SER A 139 -30.56 4.24 70.10
C SER A 139 -29.09 3.93 70.41
N GLY A 140 -28.24 4.00 69.39
CA GLY A 140 -26.79 3.98 69.57
C GLY A 140 -25.98 3.85 68.27
N ARG A 141 -25.27 4.95 67.94
CA ARG A 141 -23.92 5.06 67.30
C ARG A 141 -23.87 5.75 65.93
N GLU A 142 -23.04 6.80 65.90
CA GLU A 142 -22.85 7.78 64.81
C GLU A 142 -21.69 7.43 63.85
N ASN A 143 -21.74 8.06 62.65
CA ASN A 143 -20.65 8.38 61.70
C ASN A 143 -20.38 7.42 60.51
N PHE A 144 -20.94 7.71 59.32
CA PHE A 144 -20.51 7.13 58.02
C PHE A 144 -20.54 8.14 56.84
N ALA A 145 -20.92 9.40 57.05
CA ALA A 145 -21.27 10.31 55.94
C ALA A 145 -20.12 11.12 55.32
N ALA A 146 -18.84 10.80 55.59
CA ALA A 146 -17.72 11.66 55.18
C ALA A 146 -17.00 11.23 53.88
N ASP A 147 -17.28 10.05 53.30
CA ASP A 147 -16.33 9.41 52.37
C ASP A 147 -16.61 9.53 50.85
N ILE A 148 -17.73 10.15 50.42
CA ILE A 148 -18.16 10.02 49.00
C ILE A 148 -17.82 11.26 48.13
N LYS A 149 -17.34 12.38 48.68
CA LYS A 149 -17.30 13.65 47.93
C LYS A 149 -16.05 13.89 47.06
N SER A 150 -15.01 13.05 47.06
CA SER A 150 -13.69 13.46 46.52
C SER A 150 -13.22 12.78 45.23
N LYS A 151 -14.01 11.97 44.54
CA LYS A 151 -13.47 11.14 43.45
C LYS A 151 -14.34 11.09 42.21
N GLU A 152 -14.27 12.13 41.37
CA GLU A 152 -14.43 12.09 39.90
C GLU A 152 -14.31 13.51 39.31
N ILE A 153 -13.76 13.64 38.10
CA ILE A 153 -13.47 14.87 37.30
C ILE A 153 -12.00 15.38 37.38
N HIS A 154 -10.99 14.58 37.06
CA HIS A 154 -9.65 15.15 36.76
C HIS A 154 -8.75 14.40 35.75
N LEU A 155 -9.26 13.43 34.98
CA LEU A 155 -8.35 12.46 34.31
C LEU A 155 -8.24 12.49 32.78
N VAL A 156 -8.84 13.44 32.05
CA VAL A 156 -8.93 13.32 30.56
C VAL A 156 -8.13 14.38 29.78
N GLU A 157 -7.75 15.51 30.38
CA GLU A 157 -7.07 16.58 29.63
C GLU A 157 -5.53 16.43 29.52
N GLU A 158 -4.91 15.51 30.27
CA GLU A 158 -3.45 15.40 30.37
C GLU A 158 -2.78 14.58 29.24
N GLN A 159 -3.54 13.97 28.34
CA GLN A 159 -3.00 13.01 27.35
C GLN A 159 -2.96 13.51 25.89
N LEU A 160 -3.23 14.78 25.61
CA LEU A 160 -2.98 15.35 24.28
C LEU A 160 -1.61 16.07 24.30
N VAL A 161 -0.57 15.36 23.86
CA VAL A 161 0.75 15.96 23.64
C VAL A 161 0.61 17.01 22.52
N LYS A 162 0.65 18.29 22.89
CA LYS A 162 0.76 19.40 21.95
C LYS A 162 2.16 19.38 21.37
N ILE A 163 2.29 19.01 20.10
CA ILE A 163 3.54 19.19 19.36
C ILE A 163 3.71 20.70 19.13
N ASP A 164 4.86 21.23 19.51
CA ASP A 164 5.20 22.64 19.36
C ASP A 164 5.54 22.96 17.89
N ASP A 165 5.09 24.11 17.38
CA ASP A 165 5.23 24.48 15.97
C ASP A 165 6.72 24.59 15.55
N ALA A 166 7.60 24.93 16.49
CA ALA A 166 9.05 24.95 16.29
C ALA A 166 9.65 23.57 15.95
N ALA A 167 9.05 22.49 16.46
CA ALA A 167 9.46 21.13 16.14
C ALA A 167 9.07 20.74 14.71
N LEU A 168 7.94 21.25 14.21
CA LEU A 168 7.50 21.05 12.84
C LEU A 168 8.40 21.81 11.85
N GLU A 169 8.83 23.03 12.18
CA GLU A 169 9.77 23.81 11.35
C GLU A 169 11.15 23.14 11.23
N THR A 170 11.66 22.57 12.32
CA THR A 170 12.93 21.82 12.32
C THR A 170 12.85 20.57 11.43
N TYR A 171 11.70 19.90 11.42
CA TYR A 171 11.48 18.75 10.54
C TYR A 171 11.36 19.15 9.07
N LEU A 172 10.64 20.25 8.76
CA LEU A 172 10.46 20.76 7.39
C LEU A 172 11.77 21.26 6.76
N SER A 173 12.65 21.87 7.56
CA SER A 173 13.99 22.33 7.12
C SER A 173 15.02 21.21 6.95
N GLY A 174 14.77 20.02 7.50
CA GLY A 174 15.62 18.84 7.34
C GLY A 174 15.35 18.04 6.06
N ILE A 175 14.30 18.39 5.31
CA ILE A 175 14.00 17.78 4.02
C ILE A 175 14.90 18.45 2.99
N PRO A 176 15.73 17.71 2.22
CA PRO A 176 16.46 18.31 1.12
C PRO A 176 15.45 18.88 0.11
N GLU A 177 15.45 20.20 -0.06
CA GLU A 177 14.76 20.86 -1.17
C GLU A 177 15.35 20.28 -2.46
N PHE A 178 14.57 19.44 -3.17
CA PHE A 178 14.85 19.14 -4.57
C PHE A 178 14.42 20.37 -5.41
N SER A 179 15.15 21.48 -5.27
CA SER A 179 15.21 22.51 -6.30
C SER A 179 16.47 22.28 -7.13
N ASP A 180 16.34 22.52 -8.42
CA ASP A 180 17.40 22.51 -9.43
C ASP A 180 17.85 21.13 -9.92
N TRP A 181 17.00 20.55 -10.77
CA TRP A 181 17.51 19.81 -11.92
C TRP A 181 17.99 20.82 -12.96
N ASP A 182 19.11 21.49 -12.67
CA ASP A 182 19.91 22.21 -13.66
C ASP A 182 20.57 21.15 -14.54
N ALA A 183 19.77 20.64 -15.48
CA ALA A 183 20.18 19.72 -16.50
C ALA A 183 20.94 20.51 -17.59
N GLU A 184 22.16 20.94 -17.27
CA GLU A 184 23.20 21.15 -18.28
C GLU A 184 23.60 19.76 -18.80
N VAL A 185 22.82 19.25 -19.75
CA VAL A 185 23.01 17.93 -20.34
C VAL A 185 24.02 18.06 -21.47
N ASP A 186 25.25 17.70 -21.12
CA ASP A 186 26.30 17.17 -21.98
C ASP A 186 25.73 16.01 -22.82
N ASP A 187 26.01 16.08 -24.11
CA ASP A 187 25.51 15.26 -25.21
C ASP A 187 26.09 13.85 -25.20
N GLY A 188 25.55 12.93 -24.40
CA GLY A 188 26.20 11.61 -24.33
C GLY A 188 25.39 10.36 -24.01
N TYR A 189 24.18 10.42 -23.44
CA TYR A 189 23.45 9.20 -23.06
C TYR A 189 21.92 9.33 -23.18
N PRO A 190 21.22 8.35 -23.80
CA PRO A 190 19.77 8.38 -23.91
C PRO A 190 19.15 7.86 -22.60
N SER A 191 18.78 8.76 -21.71
CA SER A 191 17.81 8.47 -20.66
C SER A 191 16.45 8.29 -21.29
N VAL A 192 15.93 7.06 -21.19
CA VAL A 192 14.59 6.62 -21.63
C VAL A 192 13.54 7.22 -20.69
N PHE A 193 13.38 8.54 -20.73
CA PHE A 193 12.27 9.26 -20.11
C PHE A 193 11.68 10.20 -21.15
N LEU A 194 10.44 9.89 -21.57
CA LEU A 194 9.69 10.59 -22.60
C LEU A 194 9.53 12.07 -22.22
N LYS A 195 10.30 12.95 -22.87
CA LYS A 195 9.95 14.36 -22.99
C LYS A 195 8.80 14.46 -24.00
N LEU A 196 7.58 14.52 -23.49
CA LEU A 196 6.39 14.86 -24.27
C LEU A 196 6.37 16.38 -24.44
N ASP A 197 6.84 16.88 -25.59
CA ASP A 197 6.55 18.24 -26.06
C ASP A 197 5.67 18.18 -27.32
N ASP A 198 5.00 19.29 -27.65
CA ASP A 198 4.03 19.35 -28.75
C ASP A 198 4.63 19.01 -30.14
N ASN A 199 5.94 19.15 -30.32
CA ASN A 199 6.62 18.82 -31.57
C ASN A 199 6.96 17.31 -31.63
N ASN A 200 7.35 16.73 -30.50
CA ASN A 200 7.69 15.31 -30.37
C ASN A 200 6.45 14.40 -30.41
N ILE A 201 5.28 14.95 -30.11
CA ILE A 201 3.99 14.25 -30.27
C ILE A 201 3.69 14.02 -31.75
N HIS A 202 4.08 14.93 -32.64
CA HIS A 202 3.81 14.80 -34.07
C HIS A 202 4.55 13.60 -34.69
N ASP A 203 5.80 13.39 -34.29
CA ASP A 203 6.61 12.26 -34.75
C ASP A 203 6.11 10.91 -34.22
N LEU A 204 5.44 10.91 -33.05
CA LEU A 204 4.80 9.71 -32.50
C LEU A 204 3.61 9.22 -33.35
N PHE A 205 2.98 10.12 -34.11
CA PHE A 205 1.87 9.79 -35.01
C PHE A 205 2.33 9.42 -36.42
N LEU A 206 3.60 9.65 -36.80
CA LEU A 206 4.13 9.28 -38.11
C LEU A 206 4.28 7.75 -38.28
N ASP A 207 4.61 7.06 -37.20
CA ASP A 207 4.74 5.59 -37.21
C ASP A 207 3.38 4.88 -37.18
N ILE A 208 2.29 5.61 -36.95
CA ILE A 208 0.93 5.09 -36.96
C ILE A 208 0.37 5.23 -38.39
N SER A 209 0.30 4.13 -39.13
CA SER A 209 -0.26 4.14 -40.48
C SER A 209 -1.73 4.60 -40.52
N ASP A 210 -2.13 5.31 -41.58
CA ASP A 210 -3.51 5.81 -41.76
C ASP A 210 -4.57 4.71 -41.63
N ASN A 211 -4.29 3.48 -42.11
CA ASN A 211 -5.19 2.34 -41.99
C ASN A 211 -5.49 1.96 -40.52
N THR A 212 -4.52 2.16 -39.61
CA THR A 212 -4.70 1.88 -38.17
C THR A 212 -5.54 2.96 -37.48
N LEU A 213 -5.42 4.21 -37.93
CA LEU A 213 -6.29 5.30 -37.51
C LEU A 213 -7.73 5.10 -38.00
N GLU A 214 -7.93 4.69 -39.26
CA GLU A 214 -9.25 4.38 -39.82
C GLU A 214 -9.93 3.21 -39.10
N ALA A 215 -9.17 2.15 -38.76
CA ALA A 215 -9.69 1.02 -38.00
C ALA A 215 -10.15 1.45 -36.59
N TYR A 216 -9.40 2.33 -35.94
CA TYR A 216 -9.74 2.87 -34.62
C TYR A 216 -10.95 3.79 -34.66
N GLU A 217 -11.04 4.65 -35.68
CA GLU A 217 -12.21 5.53 -35.89
C GLU A 217 -13.47 4.69 -36.11
N LYS A 218 -13.38 3.61 -36.88
CA LYS A 218 -14.51 2.70 -37.13
C LYS A 218 -14.97 1.94 -35.88
N ASP A 219 -14.03 1.57 -35.01
CA ASP A 219 -14.32 0.90 -33.74
C ASP A 219 -14.94 1.85 -32.71
N MET A 220 -14.42 3.09 -32.62
CA MET A 220 -14.95 4.14 -31.73
C MET A 220 -16.30 4.72 -32.22
N ALA A 221 -16.53 4.76 -33.53
CA ALA A 221 -17.77 5.27 -34.13
C ALA A 221 -18.95 4.29 -34.01
N GLY A 222 -18.77 3.10 -33.43
CA GLY A 222 -19.88 2.21 -33.13
C GLY A 222 -20.65 1.77 -34.37
N ALA A 223 -19.96 1.39 -35.45
CA ALA A 223 -20.58 0.62 -36.52
C ALA A 223 -20.74 -0.84 -36.06
N ALA A 224 -21.67 -1.05 -35.12
CA ALA A 224 -22.31 -2.34 -34.92
C ALA A 224 -23.07 -2.68 -36.22
N SER A 225 -22.41 -3.34 -37.16
CA SER A 225 -23.09 -4.06 -38.24
C SER A 225 -23.58 -5.39 -37.68
N LEU A 226 -24.91 -5.50 -37.55
CA LEU A 226 -25.62 -6.78 -37.68
C LEU A 226 -25.35 -7.42 -39.04
#